data_AF-A0AAN9PUX3-F1
#
_entry.id   AF-A0AAN9PUX3-F1
#
_cell.length_a   1.000
_cell.length_b   1.000
_cell.length_c   1.000
_cell.angle_alpha   90.00
_cell.angle_beta   90.00
_cell.angle_gamma   90.00
#
_symmetry.space_group_name_H-M   'P 1'
#
loop_
_entity.id
_entity.type
_entity.pdbx_description
1 polymer ?
#
loop_
_entity_poly.entity_id
_entity_poly.type
_entity_poly.pdbx_seq_one_letter_code
_entity_poly.pdbx_strand_id
1 'polypeptide(L)'
;MDPESRGPLVVIKYDPIDLESLIIWKFERFRELDLKAEETGLSELKVQKRSIVREQIWDWSRLRASILYQQSRIQWLREDDENSSFFHLWIARRKKRNQIYSIVIDGKRCEGVEEVKRELRSILLLF
;
A
#
# COMPACT_ATOMS: atom_id res chain seq x y z
N MET A 1 11.24 7.65 -23.45
CA MET A 1 12.26 6.98 -22.63
C MET A 1 12.25 5.51 -23.02
N ASP A 2 13.39 5.01 -23.48
CA ASP A 2 13.55 3.64 -24.00
C ASP A 2 13.66 2.62 -22.84
N PRO A 3 12.81 1.58 -22.78
CA PRO A 3 12.86 0.55 -21.74
C PRO A 3 14.20 -0.23 -21.67
N GLU A 4 15.03 -0.20 -22.72
CA GLU A 4 16.32 -0.91 -22.78
C GLU A 4 17.47 -0.18 -22.03
N SER A 5 17.27 1.08 -21.63
CA SER A 5 18.27 1.87 -20.89
C SER A 5 18.44 1.47 -19.42
N ARG A 6 17.61 0.54 -18.90
CA ARG A 6 17.72 0.03 -17.54
C ARG A 6 18.69 -1.15 -17.56
N GLY A 7 19.94 -0.89 -17.15
CA GLY A 7 20.95 -1.93 -16.94
C GLY A 7 20.40 -3.11 -16.12
N PRO A 8 20.97 -4.31 -16.27
CA PRO A 8 20.40 -5.53 -15.72
C PRO A 8 20.21 -5.38 -14.21
N LEU A 9 18.96 -5.56 -13.77
CA LEU A 9 18.65 -5.67 -12.35
C LEU A 9 19.40 -6.90 -11.86
N VAL A 10 20.46 -6.68 -11.07
CA VAL A 10 21.15 -7.75 -10.35
C VAL A 10 20.16 -8.30 -9.33
N VAL A 11 19.39 -9.30 -9.73
CA VAL A 11 18.47 -10.02 -8.84
C VAL A 11 19.33 -10.93 -7.99
N ILE A 12 19.74 -10.44 -6.82
CA ILE A 12 20.36 -11.29 -5.82
C ILE A 12 19.27 -12.24 -5.33
N LYS A 13 19.34 -13.51 -5.76
CA LYS A 13 18.41 -14.57 -5.36
C LYS A 13 18.70 -14.93 -3.91
N TYR A 14 17.95 -14.35 -2.99
CA TYR A 14 17.84 -14.83 -1.62
C TYR A 14 16.54 -15.61 -1.47
N ASP A 15 16.58 -16.71 -0.73
CA ASP A 15 15.38 -17.49 -0.40
C ASP A 15 14.45 -16.64 0.49
N PRO A 16 13.18 -16.40 0.10
CA PRO A 16 12.27 -15.52 0.84
C PRO A 16 12.04 -15.94 2.30
N ILE A 17 12.14 -17.24 2.62
CA ILE A 17 11.95 -17.77 3.98
C ILE A 17 13.13 -17.40 4.89
N ASP A 18 14.34 -17.32 4.33
CA ASP A 18 15.56 -16.96 5.07
C ASP A 18 15.62 -15.45 5.35
N LEU A 19 15.17 -14.61 4.41
CA LEU A 19 15.20 -13.14 4.53
C LEU A 19 14.25 -12.59 5.59
N GLU A 20 12.98 -13.01 5.62
CA GLU A 20 12.03 -12.53 6.65
C GLU A 20 12.44 -12.98 8.05
N SER A 21 12.90 -14.23 8.17
CA SER A 21 13.44 -14.78 9.42
C SER A 21 14.69 -14.00 9.89
N LEU A 22 15.59 -13.67 8.95
CA LEU A 22 16.80 -12.88 9.23
C LEU A 22 16.49 -11.45 9.65
N ILE A 23 15.49 -10.82 9.03
CA ILE A 23 15.02 -9.47 9.40
C ILE A 23 14.44 -9.49 10.81
N ILE A 24 13.54 -10.43 11.11
CA ILE A 24 12.92 -10.57 12.43
C ILE A 24 13.98 -10.81 13.50
N TRP A 25 14.90 -11.76 13.28
CA TRP A 25 15.97 -12.06 14.22
C TRP A 25 16.88 -10.85 14.49
N LYS A 26 17.24 -10.08 13.46
CA LYS A 26 18.07 -8.86 13.62
C LYS A 26 17.31 -7.73 14.34
N PHE A 27 16.01 -7.59 14.11
CA PHE A 27 15.17 -6.63 14.84
C PHE A 27 15.08 -6.97 16.32
N GLU A 28 14.87 -8.24 16.66
CA GLU A 28 14.84 -8.72 18.05
C GLU A 28 16.18 -8.41 18.74
N ARG A 29 17.29 -8.70 18.05
CA ARG A 29 18.64 -8.42 18.56
C ARG A 29 18.91 -6.94 18.79
N PHE A 30 18.38 -6.07 17.94
CA PHE A 30 18.48 -4.62 18.17
C PHE A 30 17.69 -4.20 19.41
N ARG A 31 16.46 -4.70 19.55
CA ARG A 31 15.57 -4.37 20.66
C ARG A 31 16.19 -4.72 22.02
N GLU A 32 16.85 -5.86 22.10
CA GLU A 32 17.63 -6.26 23.29
C GLU A 32 18.75 -5.26 23.66
N LEU A 33 19.45 -4.74 22.64
CA LEU A 33 20.54 -3.78 22.85
C LEU A 33 20.01 -2.41 23.28
N ASP A 34 18.81 -2.03 22.80
CA ASP A 34 18.20 -0.75 23.16
C ASP A 34 17.65 -0.76 24.59
N LEU A 35 16.99 -1.86 25.00
CA LEU A 35 16.51 -2.05 26.38
C LEU A 35 17.65 -2.02 27.41
N LYS A 36 18.78 -2.69 27.12
CA LYS A 36 19.96 -2.68 28.01
C LYS A 36 20.62 -1.29 28.11
N ALA A 37 20.42 -0.43 27.11
CA ALA A 37 20.93 0.94 27.14
C ALA A 37 20.12 1.84 28.06
N GLU A 38 18.82 1.57 28.25
CA GLU A 38 17.93 2.32 29.13
C GLU A 38 18.21 2.06 30.62
N GLU A 39 18.59 0.82 30.99
CA GLU A 39 18.81 0.45 32.40
C GLU A 39 20.08 1.03 33.04
N THR A 40 21.12 1.37 32.25
CA THR A 40 22.47 1.66 32.80
C THR A 40 23.05 3.04 32.49
N GLY A 41 22.31 3.90 31.78
CA GLY A 41 22.84 5.18 31.29
C GLY A 41 23.93 5.01 30.21
N LEU A 42 24.03 5.99 29.30
CA LEU A 42 24.93 5.91 28.15
C LEU A 42 26.26 6.64 28.37
N SER A 43 27.37 5.90 28.29
CA SER A 43 28.69 6.49 28.07
C SER A 43 28.86 6.88 26.59
N GLU A 44 29.81 7.77 26.28
CA GLU A 44 30.17 8.20 24.91
C GLU A 44 30.27 7.03 23.91
N LEU A 45 30.89 5.93 24.36
CA LEU A 45 31.07 4.68 23.62
C LEU A 45 29.74 3.96 23.32
N LYS A 46 28.77 4.04 24.24
CA LYS A 46 27.42 3.50 24.04
C LYS A 46 26.62 4.39 23.08
N VAL A 47 26.82 5.72 23.08
CA VAL A 47 26.15 6.65 22.14
C VAL A 47 26.57 6.38 20.70
N GLN A 48 27.88 6.20 20.46
CA GLN A 48 28.40 5.83 19.14
C GLN A 48 27.85 4.48 18.67
N LYS A 49 27.83 3.46 19.54
CA LYS A 49 27.20 2.17 19.23
C LYS A 49 25.72 2.33 18.87
N ARG A 50 24.96 3.15 19.61
CA ARG A 50 23.54 3.43 19.30
C ARG A 50 23.37 4.07 17.92
N SER A 51 24.27 4.98 17.53
CA SER A 51 24.25 5.60 16.20
C SER A 51 24.46 4.59 15.09
N ILE A 52 25.47 3.72 15.22
CA ILE A 52 25.79 2.67 14.24
C ILE A 52 24.61 1.72 14.07
N VAL A 53 23.98 1.30 15.17
CA VAL A 53 22.88 0.34 15.06
C VAL A 53 21.62 1.00 14.47
N ARG A 54 21.37 2.29 14.75
CA ARG A 54 20.30 3.06 14.07
C ARG A 54 20.53 3.15 12.56
N GLU A 55 21.74 3.46 12.14
CA GLU A 55 22.12 3.52 10.72
C GLU A 55 21.90 2.16 10.04
N GLN A 56 22.33 1.08 10.70
CA GLN A 56 22.08 -0.28 10.21
C GLN A 56 20.58 -0.53 10.04
N ILE A 57 19.74 -0.25 11.04
CA ILE A 57 18.28 -0.45 10.94
C ILE A 57 17.67 0.32 9.80
N TRP A 58 18.14 1.55 9.58
CA TRP A 58 17.69 2.38 8.48
C TRP A 58 18.00 1.72 7.13
N ASP A 59 19.24 1.27 6.94
CA ASP A 59 19.67 0.55 5.74
C ASP A 59 18.87 -0.74 5.52
N TRP A 60 18.64 -1.51 6.60
CA TRP A 60 17.85 -2.75 6.54
C TRP A 60 16.37 -2.47 6.22
N SER A 61 15.79 -1.41 6.77
CA SER A 61 14.41 -1.00 6.47
C SER A 61 14.26 -0.60 5.01
N ARG A 62 15.27 0.10 4.47
CA ARG A 62 15.33 0.47 3.06
C ARG A 62 15.47 -0.76 2.16
N LEU A 63 16.32 -1.71 2.54
CA LEU A 63 16.47 -2.97 1.82
C LEU A 63 15.15 -3.75 1.80
N ARG A 64 14.47 -3.86 2.95
CA ARG A 64 13.15 -4.50 3.04
C ARG A 64 12.11 -3.82 2.16
N ALA A 65 12.03 -2.49 2.20
CA ALA A 65 11.12 -1.74 1.34
C ALA A 65 11.41 -1.97 -0.15
N SER A 66 12.68 -2.05 -0.53
CA SER A 66 13.11 -2.38 -1.90
C SER A 66 12.68 -3.79 -2.32
N ILE A 67 12.86 -4.79 -1.44
CA ILE A 67 12.43 -6.17 -1.69
C ILE A 67 10.90 -6.25 -1.86
N LEU A 68 10.14 -5.64 -0.95
CA LEU A 68 8.67 -5.60 -1.04
C LEU A 68 8.20 -4.93 -2.33
N TYR A 69 8.86 -3.85 -2.73
CA TYR A 69 8.57 -3.18 -4.00
C TYR A 69 8.84 -4.10 -5.20
N GLN A 70 9.97 -4.82 -5.19
CA GLN A 70 10.30 -5.79 -6.25
C GLN A 70 9.31 -6.95 -6.28
N GLN A 71 8.96 -7.53 -5.12
CA GLN A 71 7.98 -8.60 -5.00
C GLN A 71 6.61 -8.17 -5.49
N SER A 72 6.14 -6.98 -5.10
CA SER A 72 4.90 -6.41 -5.62
C SER A 72 4.97 -6.31 -7.14
N ARG A 73 6.03 -5.73 -7.70
CA ARG A 73 6.17 -5.60 -9.15
C ARG A 73 6.22 -6.96 -9.88
N ILE A 74 6.86 -7.96 -9.29
CA ILE A 74 6.85 -9.34 -9.81
C ILE A 74 5.44 -9.92 -9.75
N GLN A 75 4.71 -9.71 -8.65
CA GLN A 75 3.33 -10.15 -8.50
C GLN A 75 2.45 -9.51 -9.58
N TRP A 76 2.56 -8.20 -9.76
CA TRP A 76 1.86 -7.46 -10.81
C TRP A 76 2.18 -7.95 -12.23
N LEU A 77 3.41 -8.39 -12.48
CA LEU A 77 3.81 -8.96 -13.78
C LEU A 77 3.39 -10.43 -13.96
N ARG A 78 3.28 -11.20 -12.87
CA ARG A 78 2.88 -12.63 -12.89
C ARG A 78 1.37 -12.80 -12.94
N GLU A 79 0.64 -12.00 -12.17
CA GLU A 79 -0.81 -12.00 -12.06
C GLU A 79 -1.45 -11.05 -13.09
N ASP A 80 -0.92 -10.97 -14.31
CA ASP A 80 -1.42 -10.07 -15.38
C ASP A 80 -2.93 -9.76 -15.27
N ASP A 81 -3.32 -8.48 -15.18
CA ASP A 81 -4.70 -7.97 -14.97
C ASP A 81 -5.56 -8.63 -13.84
N GLU A 82 -5.11 -9.62 -13.07
CA GLU A 82 -5.98 -10.31 -12.10
C GLU A 82 -6.40 -9.41 -10.92
N ASN A 83 -5.63 -8.36 -10.63
CA ASN A 83 -6.04 -7.30 -9.70
C ASN A 83 -7.26 -6.51 -10.23
N SER A 84 -7.46 -6.46 -11.55
CA SER A 84 -8.66 -5.89 -12.15
C SER A 84 -9.90 -6.68 -11.75
N SER A 85 -9.84 -8.00 -11.53
CA SER A 85 -11.01 -8.76 -11.06
C SER A 85 -11.51 -8.24 -9.70
N PHE A 86 -10.60 -8.01 -8.74
CA PHE A 86 -10.92 -7.45 -7.44
C PHE A 86 -11.49 -6.03 -7.56
N PHE A 87 -10.84 -5.16 -8.34
CA PHE A 87 -11.30 -3.80 -8.56
C PHE A 87 -12.63 -3.75 -9.33
N HIS A 88 -12.83 -4.59 -10.33
CA HIS A 88 -14.08 -4.73 -11.07
C HIS A 88 -15.21 -5.23 -10.16
N LEU A 89 -14.94 -6.21 -9.29
CA LEU A 89 -15.90 -6.68 -8.29
C LEU A 89 -16.24 -5.59 -7.27
N TRP A 90 -15.24 -4.83 -6.82
CA TRP A 90 -15.44 -3.69 -5.93
C TRP A 90 -16.27 -2.59 -6.59
N ILE A 91 -15.95 -2.22 -7.84
CA ILE A 91 -16.69 -1.25 -8.65
C ILE A 91 -18.14 -1.73 -8.85
N ALA A 92 -18.35 -3.00 -9.19
CA ALA A 92 -19.67 -3.58 -9.34
C ALA A 92 -20.48 -3.52 -8.03
N ARG A 93 -19.86 -3.84 -6.89
CA ARG A 93 -20.47 -3.69 -5.56
C ARG A 93 -20.84 -2.26 -5.24
N ARG A 94 -19.98 -1.29 -5.55
CA ARG A 94 -20.30 0.15 -5.37
C ARG A 94 -21.42 0.59 -6.29
N LYS A 95 -21.39 0.20 -7.57
CA LYS A 95 -22.46 0.49 -8.53
C LYS A 95 -23.81 -0.04 -8.04
N LYS A 96 -23.87 -1.29 -7.55
CA LYS A 96 -25.09 -1.88 -7.00
C LYS A 96 -25.59 -1.15 -5.75
N ARG A 97 -24.70 -0.85 -4.80
CA ARG A 97 -25.07 -0.17 -3.55
C ARG A 97 -25.49 1.28 -3.75
N ASN A 98 -24.85 1.98 -4.67
CA ASN A 98 -25.12 3.39 -4.96
C ASN A 98 -26.13 3.56 -6.10
N GLN A 99 -26.78 2.48 -6.54
CA GLN A 99 -27.79 2.55 -7.58
C GLN A 99 -29.03 3.26 -7.02
N ILE A 100 -29.33 4.44 -7.56
CA ILE A 100 -30.56 5.16 -7.26
C ILE A 100 -31.63 4.64 -8.23
N TYR A 101 -32.58 3.86 -7.72
CA TYR A 101 -33.68 3.30 -8.53
C TYR A 101 -34.80 4.30 -8.78
N SER A 102 -35.12 5.11 -7.78
CA SER A 102 -36.16 6.13 -7.84
C SER A 102 -35.83 7.29 -6.90
N ILE A 103 -36.33 8.47 -7.22
CA ILE A 103 -36.31 9.64 -6.33
C ILE A 103 -37.73 10.21 -6.24
N VAL A 104 -38.03 10.93 -5.16
CA VAL A 104 -39.31 11.62 -5.00
C VAL A 104 -39.08 13.12 -5.11
N ILE A 105 -39.76 13.77 -6.04
CA ILE A 105 -39.72 15.21 -6.29
C ILE A 105 -41.16 15.71 -6.20
N ASP A 106 -41.43 16.68 -5.33
CA ASP A 106 -42.76 17.28 -5.12
C ASP A 106 -43.89 16.25 -4.91
N GLY A 107 -43.58 15.17 -4.19
CA GLY A 107 -44.52 14.08 -3.91
C GLY A 107 -44.72 13.08 -5.07
N LYS A 108 -44.15 13.34 -6.26
CA LYS A 108 -44.14 12.42 -7.39
C LYS A 108 -42.91 11.51 -7.32
N ARG A 109 -43.13 10.20 -7.43
CA ARG A 109 -42.05 9.22 -7.61
C ARG A 109 -41.59 9.23 -9.06
N CYS A 110 -40.30 9.45 -9.26
CA CYS A 110 -39.63 9.42 -10.56
C CYS A 110 -38.74 8.18 -10.63
N GLU A 111 -38.89 7.40 -11.70
CA GLU A 111 -38.18 6.14 -11.88
C GLU A 111 -37.45 6.12 -13.22
N GLY A 112 -36.27 5.49 -13.24
CA GLY A 112 -35.46 5.41 -14.45
C GLY A 112 -34.60 6.64 -14.72
N VAL A 113 -33.47 6.39 -15.36
CA VAL A 113 -32.37 7.36 -15.49
C VAL A 113 -32.79 8.64 -16.23
N GLU A 114 -33.62 8.52 -17.26
CA GLU A 114 -33.99 9.68 -18.09
C GLU A 114 -35.08 10.55 -17.46
N GLU A 115 -35.99 9.97 -16.67
CA GLU A 115 -36.96 10.76 -15.88
C GLU A 115 -36.23 11.50 -14.75
N VAL A 116 -35.39 10.79 -13.99
CA VAL A 116 -34.56 11.35 -12.92
C VAL A 116 -33.68 12.51 -13.44
N LYS A 117 -32.97 12.32 -14.55
CA LYS A 117 -32.12 13.38 -15.14
C LYS A 117 -32.94 14.59 -15.60
N ARG A 118 -34.13 14.39 -16.16
CA ARG A 118 -35.00 15.47 -16.64
C ARG A 118 -35.48 16.33 -15.49
N GLU A 119 -35.97 15.70 -14.43
CA GLU A 119 -36.49 16.41 -13.26
C GLU A 119 -35.36 17.10 -12.48
N LEU A 120 -34.20 16.46 -12.32
CA LEU A 120 -33.02 17.11 -11.72
C LEU A 120 -32.56 18.33 -12.53
N ARG A 121 -32.58 18.26 -13.87
CA ARG A 121 -32.29 19.42 -14.72
C ARG A 121 -33.34 20.51 -14.55
N SER A 122 -34.61 20.15 -14.47
CA SER A 122 -35.70 21.10 -14.21
C SER A 122 -35.50 21.84 -12.87
N ILE A 123 -35.21 21.11 -11.79
CA ILE A 123 -34.94 21.68 -10.47
C ILE A 123 -33.70 22.58 -10.47
N LEU A 124 -32.60 22.13 -11.09
CA LEU A 124 -31.34 22.89 -11.12
C LEU A 124 -31.39 24.13 -12.01
N LEU A 125 -32.34 24.23 -12.93
CA LEU A 125 -32.59 25.41 -13.77
C LEU A 125 -33.61 26.38 -13.15
N LEU A 126 -34.20 26.02 -11.99
CA LEU A 126 -35.13 26.85 -11.22
C LEU A 126 -34.44 27.67 -10.10
N PHE A 127 -33.11 27.62 -10.02
CA PHE A 127 -32.24 28.46 -9.18
C PHE A 127 -31.20 29.18 -10.05
#